data_AF-D6XCV5-F1
#
_entry.id   AF-D6XCV5-F1
#
_cell.length_a   1.000
_cell.length_b   1.000
_cell.length_c   1.000
_cell.angle_alpha   90.00
_cell.angle_beta   90.00
_cell.angle_gamma   90.00
#
_symmetry.space_group_name_H-M   'P 1'
#
loop_
_entity.id
_entity.type
_entity.pdbx_description
1 polymer ?
#
loop_
_entity_poly.entity_id
_entity_poly.type
_entity_poly.pdbx_seq_one_letter_code
_entity_poly.pdbx_strand_id
1 'polypeptide(L)' 'MGSKEVQTFNGTARPEHKAHHPIMIGLSGFTQPATDFAARHGIILLGRPELKRWAHGNHLYTIIETEASE' A
#
# COMPACT_ATOMS: atom_id res chain seq x y z
N MET A 1 5.52 -5.03 -8.84
CA MET A 1 4.11 -5.47 -8.96
C MET A 1 3.37 -4.51 -9.87
N GLY A 2 2.50 -5.05 -10.72
CA GLY A 2 1.76 -4.28 -11.72
C GLY A 2 0.38 -3.85 -11.21
N SER A 3 -0.34 -3.11 -12.06
CA SER A 3 -1.67 -2.59 -11.74
C SER A 3 -2.73 -3.67 -11.62
N LYS A 4 -2.57 -4.81 -12.31
CA LYS A 4 -3.50 -5.96 -12.22
C LYS A 4 -3.55 -6.54 -10.81
N GLU A 5 -2.39 -6.68 -10.16
CA GLU A 5 -2.32 -7.20 -8.80
C GLU A 5 -3.00 -6.25 -7.80
N VAL A 6 -2.78 -4.94 -7.95
CA VAL A 6 -3.42 -3.91 -7.10
C VAL A 6 -4.93 -3.85 -7.33
N GLN A 7 -5.38 -3.97 -8.58
CA GLN A 7 -6.82 -4.03 -8.92
C GLN A 7 -7.49 -5.26 -8.31
N THR A 8 -6.83 -6.42 -8.39
CA THR A 8 -7.34 -7.66 -7.80
C THR A 8 -7.47 -7.54 -6.29
N PHE A 9 -6.44 -6.97 -5.63
CA PHE A 9 -6.47 -6.67 -4.20
C PHE A 9 -7.61 -5.71 -3.83
N ASN A 10 -7.78 -4.61 -4.60
CA ASN A 10 -8.87 -3.66 -4.37
C ASN A 10 -10.26 -4.31 -4.44
N GLY A 11 -10.43 -5.26 -5.36
CA GLY A 11 -11.70 -5.99 -5.56
C GLY A 11 -12.15 -6.78 -4.33
N THR A 12 -11.24 -7.12 -3.40
CA THR A 12 -11.57 -7.90 -2.20
C THR A 12 -11.34 -7.15 -0.90
N ALA A 13 -10.33 -6.28 -0.83
CA ALA A 13 -9.89 -5.65 0.43
C ALA A 13 -11.03 -4.92 1.16
N ARG A 14 -11.83 -4.12 0.46
CA ARG A 14 -13.02 -3.48 1.06
C ARG A 14 -14.28 -4.34 0.97
N PRO A 15 -14.66 -4.88 -0.20
CA PRO A 15 -15.94 -5.56 -0.35
C PRO A 15 -16.04 -6.80 0.56
N GLU A 16 -14.99 -7.61 0.61
CA GLU A 16 -14.98 -8.89 1.33
C GLU A 16 -14.42 -8.75 2.74
N HIS A 17 -13.29 -8.04 2.89
CA HIS A 17 -12.57 -7.99 4.17
C HIS A 17 -12.91 -6.78 5.03
N LYS A 18 -13.73 -5.85 4.53
CA LYS A 18 -14.10 -4.60 5.22
C LYS A 18 -12.88 -3.82 5.71
N ALA A 19 -11.78 -3.87 4.96
CA ALA A 19 -10.55 -3.19 5.34
C ALA A 19 -10.75 -1.68 5.36
N HIS A 20 -10.57 -1.07 6.52
CA HIS A 20 -10.53 0.39 6.66
C HIS A 20 -9.24 0.96 6.05
N HIS A 21 -8.13 0.27 6.25
CA HIS A 21 -6.80 0.63 5.73
C HIS A 21 -6.25 -0.51 4.88
N PRO A 22 -6.59 -0.59 3.59
CA PRO A 22 -6.04 -1.61 2.70
C PRO A 22 -4.56 -1.31 2.41
N ILE A 23 -3.67 -2.18 2.88
CA ILE A 23 -2.21 -2.04 2.75
C ILE A 23 -1.66 -3.20 1.91
N MET A 24 -0.86 -2.89 0.89
CA MET A 24 -0.17 -3.87 0.04
C MET A 24 1.34 -3.72 0.17
N ILE A 25 2.04 -4.80 0.51
CA ILE A 25 3.49 -4.80 0.72
C ILE A 25 4.19 -5.42 -0.49
N GLY A 26 5.11 -4.69 -1.12
CA GLY A 26 5.80 -5.09 -2.35
C GLY A 26 7.31 -4.92 -2.30
N LEU A 27 8.06 -6.02 -2.08
CA LEU A 27 9.53 -5.94 -2.02
C LEU A 27 10.18 -5.67 -3.39
N SER A 28 9.55 -6.05 -4.49
CA SER A 28 10.02 -5.75 -5.85
C SER A 28 9.64 -4.35 -6.34
N GLY A 29 8.96 -3.54 -5.51
CA GLY A 29 8.43 -2.23 -5.88
C GLY A 29 7.13 -2.32 -6.70
N PHE A 30 6.55 -1.16 -7.01
CA PHE A 30 5.32 -1.02 -7.76
C PHE A 30 5.59 -0.24 -9.05
N THR A 31 4.89 -0.59 -10.13
CA THR A 31 4.98 0.20 -11.36
C THR A 31 4.21 1.51 -11.20
N GLN A 32 4.51 2.53 -12.02
CA GLN A 32 3.77 3.79 -11.97
C GLN A 32 2.25 3.60 -12.13
N PRO A 33 1.74 2.81 -13.10
CA PRO A 33 0.29 2.58 -13.20
C PRO A 33 -0.33 1.90 -11.97
N ALA A 34 0.45 1.09 -11.23
CA ALA A 34 0.00 0.45 -10.01
C ALA A 34 -0.12 1.47 -8.86
N THR A 35 0.87 2.36 -8.75
CA THR A 35 0.91 3.45 -7.79
C THR A 35 -0.23 4.45 -8.03
N ASP A 36 -0.43 4.88 -9.28
CA ASP A 36 -1.51 5.79 -9.65
C ASP A 36 -2.89 5.19 -9.34
N PHE A 37 -3.05 3.88 -9.59
CA PHE A 37 -4.29 3.18 -9.27
C PHE A 37 -4.51 3.10 -7.76
N ALA A 38 -3.47 2.75 -6.99
CA ALA A 38 -3.55 2.67 -5.54
C ALA A 38 -3.96 4.01 -4.90
N ALA A 39 -3.34 5.11 -5.34
CA ALA A 39 -3.66 6.45 -4.85
C ALA A 39 -5.14 6.81 -5.07
N ARG A 40 -5.68 6.60 -6.28
CA ARG A 40 -7.10 6.88 -6.58
C ARG A 40 -8.09 6.06 -5.76
N HIS A 41 -7.67 4.90 -5.26
CA HIS A 41 -8.51 3.99 -4.50
C HIS A 41 -8.15 3.94 -3.01
N GLY A 42 -7.27 4.83 -2.53
CA GLY A 42 -6.85 4.87 -1.13
C GLY A 42 -6.27 3.54 -0.65
N ILE A 43 -5.40 2.94 -1.46
CA ILE A 43 -4.64 1.74 -1.12
C ILE A 43 -3.23 2.18 -0.76
N ILE A 44 -2.77 1.80 0.43
CA ILE A 44 -1.44 2.14 0.93
C ILE A 44 -0.45 1.12 0.37
N LEU A 45 0.57 1.58 -0.35
CA LEU A 45 1.62 0.72 -0.89
C LEU A 45 2.87 0.86 -0.03
N LEU A 46 3.37 -0.24 0.53
CA LEU A 46 4.62 -0.23 1.29
C LEU A 46 5.71 -1.00 0.54
N GLY A 47 6.85 -0.37 0.34
CA GLY A 47 8.05 -0.95 -0.25
C GLY A 47 9.13 -1.27 0.77
N ARG A 48 10.34 -1.56 0.25
CA ARG A 48 11.52 -1.78 1.08
C ARG A 48 11.91 -0.58 1.96
N PRO A 49 11.83 0.69 1.50
CA PRO A 49 12.18 1.83 2.32
C PRO A 49 11.28 1.95 3.57
N GLU A 50 9.98 1.76 3.41
CA GLU A 50 8.96 1.84 4.46
C GLU A 50 9.21 0.75 5.51
N LEU A 51 9.39 -0.49 5.05
CA LEU A 51 9.72 -1.62 5.91
C LEU A 51 11.03 -1.42 6.67
N LYS A 52 12.03 -0.79 6.03
CA LYS A 52 13.29 -0.45 6.70
C LYS A 52 13.05 0.57 7.82
N ARG A 53 12.26 1.62 7.58
CA ARG A 53 11.90 2.59 8.63
C ARG A 53 11.22 1.91 9.80
N TRP A 54 10.28 0.99 9.52
CA TRP A 54 9.59 0.22 10.55
C TRP A 54 10.55 -0.66 11.36
N ALA A 55 11.43 -1.40 10.69
CA ALA A 55 12.41 -2.28 11.33
C ALA A 55 13.43 -1.53 12.21
N HIS A 56 13.62 -0.22 11.98
CA HIS A 56 14.51 0.63 12.80
C HIS A 56 13.75 1.43 13.88
N GLY A 57 12.51 1.03 14.21
CA GLY A 57 11.78 1.54 15.37
C GLY A 57 10.79 2.67 15.08
N ASN A 58 10.56 3.04 13.81
CA ASN A 58 9.44 3.93 13.49
C ASN A 58 8.12 3.17 13.66
N HIS A 59 7.10 3.80 14.26
CA HIS A 59 5.79 3.19 14.35
C HIS A 59 5.19 2.97 12.95
N LEU A 60 4.62 1.78 12.72
CA LEU A 60 3.98 1.44 11.45
C LEU A 60 2.86 2.41 11.09
N TYR A 61 2.09 2.90 12.08
CA TYR A 61 1.03 3.88 11.87
C TYR A 61 1.56 5.21 11.33
N THR A 62 2.69 5.69 11.86
CA THR A 62 3.34 6.90 11.35
C THR A 62 3.79 6.73 9.90
N ILE A 63 4.30 5.55 9.54
CA ILE A 63 4.68 5.25 8.15
C ILE A 63 3.43 5.25 7.26
N ILE A 64 2.36 4.59 7.68
CA ILE A 64 1.10 4.53 6.93
C ILE A 64 0.49 5.93 6.72
N GLU A 65 0.49 6.78 7.75
CA GLU A 65 -0.05 8.15 7.66
C GLU A 65 0.72 9.02 6.67
N THR A 66 2.05 8.87 6.63
CA THR A 66 2.89 9.54 5.63
C THR A 66 2.54 9.09 4.22
N GLU A 67 2.49 7.78 3.96
CA GLU A 67 2.19 7.24 2.62
C GLU A 67 0.74 7.49 2.19
N ALA A 68 -0.19 7.72 3.14
CA ALA A 68 -1.57 8.09 2.84
C ALA A 68 -1.74 9.59 2.52
N SER A 69 -0.73 10.42 2.80
CA SER A 69 -0.76 11.88 2.62
C SER A 69 -0.03 12.37 1.37
N GLU A 70 0.68 11.48 0.66
CA GLU A 70 1.41 11.73 -0.60
C GLU A 70 0.58 11.36 -1.84
#